data_AF-A0A2S2NTZ0-F1
#
_entry.id   AF-A0A2S2NTZ0-F1
#
_cell.length_a   1.000
_cell.length_b   1.000
_cell.length_c   1.000
_cell.angle_alpha   90.00
_cell.angle_beta   90.00
_cell.angle_gamma   90.00
#
_symmetry.space_group_name_H-M   'P 1'
#
loop_
_entity.id
_entity.type
_entity.pdbx_description
1 polymer ?
#
loop_
_entity_poly.entity_id
_entity_poly.type
_entity_poly.pdbx_seq_one_letter_code
_entity_poly.pdbx_strand_id
1 'polypeptide(L)'
;MLLSGTSSFHGTIADKNKPIIKATESNSDETLKKILSVVMKIKYDVENISHNQARMDNSLTETIMNMGSISSSSHENTNSNDDNDYCLLLPLHNEDELNNFEEKLLNKSFRLNAVNGLKRLAKKSLTSTVRQMMRKIFDDEFLQIFSYVGQKKKKYFLH
;
A
#
# COMPACT_ATOMS: atom_id res chain seq x y z
N MET A 1 -34.29 -25.63 -63.71
CA MET A 1 -34.19 -24.42 -62.86
C MET A 1 -35.26 -23.45 -63.33
N LEU A 2 -36.08 -22.96 -62.39
CA LEU A 2 -36.91 -21.74 -62.43
C LEU A 2 -38.18 -21.74 -63.32
N LEU A 3 -39.32 -21.99 -62.67
CA LEU A 3 -40.60 -21.35 -63.02
C LEU A 3 -40.68 -19.99 -62.32
N SER A 4 -41.05 -18.93 -63.04
CA SER A 4 -41.47 -17.66 -62.46
C SER A 4 -42.83 -17.27 -63.04
N GLY A 5 -43.87 -17.46 -62.22
CA GLY A 5 -45.24 -17.05 -62.49
C GLY A 5 -45.46 -15.57 -62.15
N THR A 6 -46.40 -14.99 -62.89
CA THR A 6 -46.80 -13.58 -62.93
C THR A 6 -47.89 -13.23 -61.91
N SER A 7 -48.17 -11.91 -61.82
CA SER A 7 -49.37 -11.23 -61.28
C SER A 7 -49.37 -10.97 -59.76
N SER A 8 -49.95 -9.89 -59.21
CA SER A 8 -50.52 -8.63 -59.68
C SER A 8 -50.78 -7.85 -58.39
N PHE A 9 -50.26 -6.63 -58.24
CA PHE A 9 -50.53 -5.77 -57.08
C PHE A 9 -51.80 -4.95 -57.34
N HIS A 10 -52.85 -5.21 -56.55
CA HIS A 10 -54.02 -4.35 -56.41
C HIS A 10 -54.03 -3.77 -54.99
N GLY A 11 -54.17 -2.44 -54.91
CA GLY A 11 -54.02 -1.69 -53.66
C GLY A 11 -55.31 -1.50 -52.87
N THR A 12 -55.08 -1.09 -51.61
CA THR A 12 -55.93 -0.30 -50.70
C THR A 12 -57.04 -1.04 -49.98
N ILE A 13 -56.94 -1.17 -48.64
CA ILE A 13 -57.75 -0.43 -47.65
C ILE A 13 -56.87 -0.18 -46.41
N ALA A 14 -56.61 1.08 -46.09
CA ALA A 14 -55.98 1.50 -44.84
C ALA A 14 -57.03 1.53 -43.73
N ASP A 15 -56.93 0.60 -42.78
CA ASP A 15 -57.78 0.58 -41.59
C ASP A 15 -57.21 1.57 -40.54
N LYS A 16 -57.89 2.70 -40.35
CA LYS A 16 -57.45 3.85 -39.55
C LYS A 16 -57.83 3.77 -38.06
N ASN A 17 -58.17 2.60 -37.52
CA ASN A 17 -58.58 2.49 -36.12
C ASN A 17 -57.85 1.37 -35.35
N LYS A 18 -56.51 1.40 -35.34
CA LYS A 18 -55.75 0.72 -34.29
C LYS A 18 -55.45 1.74 -33.18
N PRO A 19 -55.86 1.50 -31.92
CA PRO A 19 -55.50 2.39 -30.83
C PRO A 19 -53.98 2.40 -30.72
N ILE A 20 -53.38 3.58 -30.94
CA ILE A 20 -52.00 3.83 -30.56
C ILE A 20 -51.99 3.88 -29.04
N ILE A 21 -51.74 2.74 -28.42
CA ILE A 21 -51.28 2.70 -27.03
C ILE A 21 -49.90 3.36 -27.07
N LYS A 22 -49.85 4.67 -26.85
CA LYS A 22 -48.60 5.31 -26.42
C LYS A 22 -48.34 4.72 -25.04
N ALA A 23 -47.46 3.72 -24.98
CA ALA A 23 -46.87 3.31 -23.75
C ALA A 23 -46.23 4.56 -23.14
N THR A 24 -46.84 5.10 -22.09
CA THR A 24 -46.14 5.90 -21.11
C THR A 24 -45.09 4.99 -20.50
N GLU A 25 -43.90 4.93 -21.12
CA GLU A 25 -42.70 4.38 -20.49
C GLU A 25 -42.50 5.16 -19.20
N SER A 26 -42.89 4.55 -18.09
CA SER A 26 -42.92 5.21 -16.79
C SER A 26 -41.48 5.43 -16.34
N ASN A 27 -41.21 6.63 -15.83
CA ASN A 27 -39.94 7.05 -15.21
C ASN A 27 -39.32 5.97 -14.29
N SER A 28 -40.17 5.10 -13.70
CA SER A 28 -39.77 3.95 -12.91
C SER A 28 -38.88 2.94 -13.66
N ASP A 29 -39.12 2.63 -14.93
CA ASP A 29 -38.32 1.63 -15.66
C ASP A 29 -36.89 2.13 -15.94
N GLU A 30 -36.75 3.42 -16.20
CA GLU A 30 -35.45 4.08 -16.32
C GLU A 30 -34.69 4.08 -14.98
N THR A 31 -35.39 4.33 -13.87
CA THR A 31 -34.78 4.23 -12.53
C THR A 31 -34.36 2.81 -12.20
N LEU A 32 -35.15 1.79 -12.56
CA LEU A 32 -34.80 0.38 -12.34
C LEU A 32 -33.57 -0.02 -13.15
N LYS A 33 -33.45 0.43 -14.41
CA LYS A 33 -32.26 0.20 -15.24
C LYS A 33 -31.01 0.85 -14.66
N LYS A 34 -31.12 2.07 -14.11
CA LYS A 34 -30.02 2.75 -13.41
C LYS A 34 -29.62 2.00 -12.13
N ILE A 35 -30.60 1.59 -11.31
CA ILE A 35 -30.36 0.79 -10.11
C ILE A 35 -29.66 -0.52 -10.46
N LEU A 36 -30.16 -1.26 -11.46
CA LEU A 36 -29.56 -2.50 -11.92
C LEU A 36 -28.10 -2.30 -12.36
N SER A 37 -27.83 -1.23 -13.09
CA SER A 37 -26.47 -0.88 -13.53
C SER A 37 -25.54 -0.62 -12.36
N VAL A 38 -26.00 0.09 -11.34
CA VAL A 38 -25.23 0.35 -10.10
C VAL A 38 -25.01 -0.94 -9.32
N VAL A 39 -26.04 -1.77 -9.16
CA VAL A 39 -25.94 -3.07 -8.48
C VAL A 39 -24.95 -3.99 -9.19
N MET A 40 -24.93 -4.02 -10.52
CA MET A 40 -23.94 -4.80 -11.27
C MET A 40 -22.51 -4.32 -11.04
N LYS A 41 -22.28 -2.99 -11.02
CA LYS A 41 -20.96 -2.43 -10.70
C LYS A 41 -20.52 -2.81 -9.29
N ILE A 42 -21.39 -2.64 -8.30
CA ILE A 42 -21.11 -3.02 -6.92
C ILE A 42 -20.80 -4.51 -6.81
N LYS A 43 -21.58 -5.37 -7.48
CA LYS A 43 -21.35 -6.82 -7.50
C LYS A 43 -19.93 -7.14 -7.99
N TYR A 44 -19.52 -6.52 -9.10
CA TYR A 44 -18.18 -6.70 -9.65
C TYR A 44 -17.09 -6.19 -8.69
N ASP A 45 -17.29 -5.01 -8.10
CA ASP A 45 -16.34 -4.44 -7.14
C ASP A 45 -16.18 -5.34 -5.91
N VAL A 46 -17.28 -5.93 -5.41
CA VAL A 46 -17.26 -6.88 -4.29
C VAL A 46 -16.53 -8.17 -4.65
N GLU A 47 -16.76 -8.74 -5.84
CA GLU A 47 -16.02 -9.92 -6.31
C GLU A 47 -14.51 -9.63 -6.42
N ASN A 48 -14.15 -8.45 -6.92
CA ASN A 48 -12.75 -8.03 -7.03
C ASN A 48 -12.10 -7.81 -5.65
N ILE A 49 -12.83 -7.21 -4.70
CA ILE A 49 -12.38 -7.06 -3.30
C ILE A 49 -12.16 -8.44 -2.68
N SER A 50 -13.10 -9.36 -2.83
CA SER A 50 -12.99 -10.73 -2.31
C SER A 50 -11.78 -11.46 -2.88
N HIS A 51 -11.52 -11.34 -4.17
CA HIS A 51 -10.35 -11.94 -4.82
C HIS A 51 -9.04 -11.33 -4.28
N ASN A 52 -8.99 -10.00 -4.12
CA ASN A 52 -7.83 -9.32 -3.55
C ASN A 52 -7.58 -9.74 -2.09
N GLN A 53 -8.63 -9.94 -1.30
CA GLN A 53 -8.52 -10.43 0.06
C GLN A 53 -7.92 -11.84 0.10
N ALA A 54 -8.42 -12.77 -0.71
CA ALA A 54 -7.85 -14.12 -0.79
C ALA A 54 -6.36 -14.10 -1.19
N ARG A 55 -5.98 -13.21 -2.12
CA ARG A 55 -4.58 -13.02 -2.52
C ARG A 55 -3.72 -12.48 -1.37
N MET A 56 -4.24 -11.53 -0.59
CA MET A 56 -3.54 -11.01 0.60
C MET A 56 -3.38 -12.10 1.67
N ASP A 57 -4.43 -12.87 1.93
CA ASP A 57 -4.40 -13.95 2.93
C ASP A 57 -3.37 -15.02 2.56
N ASN A 58 -3.27 -15.38 1.28
CA ASN A 58 -2.24 -16.30 0.79
C ASN A 58 -0.82 -15.73 0.97
N SER A 59 -0.60 -14.46 0.62
CA SER A 59 0.71 -13.80 0.78
C SER A 59 1.11 -13.63 2.25
N LEU A 60 0.14 -13.34 3.12
CA LEU A 60 0.33 -13.28 4.56
C LEU A 60 0.70 -14.65 5.11
N THR A 61 -0.04 -15.69 4.73
CA THR A 61 0.22 -17.07 5.14
C THR A 61 1.60 -17.53 4.70
N GLU A 62 2.00 -17.25 3.46
CA GLU A 62 3.35 -17.52 2.95
C GLU A 62 4.43 -16.80 3.77
N THR A 63 4.20 -15.51 4.10
CA THR A 63 5.13 -14.73 4.94
C THR A 63 5.25 -15.33 6.34
N ILE A 64 4.14 -15.74 6.96
CA ILE A 64 4.09 -16.37 8.28
C ILE A 64 4.78 -17.74 8.25
N MET A 65 4.54 -18.57 7.24
CA MET A 65 5.19 -19.88 7.11
C MET A 65 6.70 -19.74 6.92
N ASN A 66 7.14 -18.79 6.10
CA ASN A 66 8.56 -18.49 5.91
C ASN A 66 9.19 -17.95 7.21
N MET A 67 8.47 -17.14 7.98
CA MET A 67 8.90 -16.68 9.31
C MET A 67 8.95 -17.82 10.33
N GLY A 68 7.95 -18.72 10.32
CA GLY A 68 7.86 -19.90 11.18
C GLY A 68 9.01 -20.87 10.93
N SER A 69 9.44 -21.05 9.68
CA SER A 69 10.61 -21.88 9.36
C SER A 69 11.95 -21.23 9.77
N ILE A 70 11.99 -19.92 10.03
CA ILE A 70 13.16 -19.19 10.56
C ILE A 70 13.17 -19.19 12.10
N SER A 71 12.03 -19.50 12.74
CA SER A 71 11.86 -19.40 14.21
C SER A 71 12.46 -20.54 15.03
N SER A 72 13.08 -21.55 14.42
CA SER A 72 13.94 -22.52 15.15
C SER A 72 15.28 -21.92 15.58
N SER A 73 15.60 -20.69 15.17
CA SER A 73 16.76 -19.96 15.69
C SER A 73 16.40 -18.52 16.05
N SER A 74 16.24 -18.27 17.35
CA SER A 74 16.24 -16.93 17.98
C SER A 74 14.97 -16.08 17.81
N HIS A 75 13.89 -16.41 18.54
CA HIS A 75 12.88 -15.41 18.90
C HIS A 75 13.00 -15.12 20.41
N GLU A 76 13.86 -14.16 20.76
CA GLU A 76 13.77 -13.47 22.05
C GLU A 76 12.48 -12.65 22.00
N ASN A 77 11.54 -12.97 22.90
CA ASN A 77 10.38 -12.14 23.18
C ASN A 77 10.86 -10.77 23.65
N THR A 78 10.78 -9.75 22.80
CA THR A 78 11.00 -8.37 23.23
C THR A 78 9.77 -7.93 24.01
N ASN A 79 9.76 -8.19 25.32
CA ASN A 79 8.91 -7.48 26.26
C ASN A 79 9.11 -5.97 26.02
N SER A 80 8.00 -5.28 25.79
CA SER A 80 7.87 -3.84 25.71
C SER A 80 8.21 -3.22 27.09
N ASN A 81 9.49 -3.19 27.42
CA ASN A 81 10.02 -2.27 28.42
C ASN A 81 10.29 -0.96 27.69
N ASP A 82 9.57 0.08 28.08
CA ASP A 82 9.64 1.47 27.61
C ASP A 82 11.09 2.01 27.55
N ASP A 83 11.96 1.48 28.42
CA ASP A 83 13.40 1.79 28.47
C ASP A 83 14.20 1.46 27.20
N ASN A 84 13.66 0.65 26.28
CA ASN A 84 14.33 0.28 25.04
C ASN A 84 13.89 1.10 23.82
N ASP A 85 13.04 2.13 23.96
CA ASP A 85 12.66 2.95 22.81
C ASP A 85 13.81 3.88 22.38
N TYR A 86 14.50 3.47 21.31
CA TYR A 86 15.57 4.25 20.70
C TYR A 86 15.08 5.62 20.21
N CYS A 87 13.78 5.81 19.94
CA CYS A 87 13.24 7.08 19.46
C CYS A 87 13.37 8.20 20.49
N LEU A 88 13.41 7.87 21.79
CA LEU A 88 13.53 8.84 22.89
C LEU A 88 14.94 9.45 22.98
N LEU A 89 15.94 8.80 22.37
CA LEU A 89 17.33 9.24 22.36
C LEU A 89 17.71 10.05 21.12
N LEU A 90 16.77 10.28 20.21
CA LEU A 90 17.02 10.95 18.94
C LEU A 90 16.23 12.27 18.84
N PRO A 91 16.78 13.32 18.19
CA PRO A 91 18.09 13.36 17.53
C PRO A 91 19.25 13.56 18.52
N LEU A 92 20.47 13.20 18.10
CA LEU A 92 21.72 13.39 18.85
C LEU A 92 22.29 14.79 18.57
N HIS A 93 22.62 15.53 19.62
CA HIS A 93 23.07 16.93 19.56
C HIS A 93 24.55 17.11 19.93
N ASN A 94 25.16 16.14 20.59
CA ASN A 94 26.54 16.24 21.08
C ASN A 94 27.22 14.86 21.15
N GLU A 95 28.52 14.89 21.42
CA GLU A 95 29.38 13.70 21.47
C GLU A 95 29.06 12.80 22.67
N ASP A 96 28.60 13.36 23.79
CA ASP A 96 28.19 12.58 24.97
C ASP A 96 26.92 11.76 24.69
N GLU A 97 25.93 12.38 24.03
CA GLU A 97 24.72 11.70 23.54
C GLU A 97 25.06 10.60 22.53
N LEU A 98 26.00 10.85 21.62
CA LEU A 98 26.49 9.85 20.67
C LEU A 98 27.15 8.67 21.40
N ASN A 99 28.05 8.93 22.33
CA ASN A 99 28.74 7.89 23.11
C ASN A 99 27.75 7.05 23.93
N ASN A 100 26.76 7.68 24.58
CA ASN A 100 25.70 6.99 25.32
C ASN A 100 24.85 6.12 24.37
N PHE A 101 24.50 6.65 23.19
CA PHE A 101 23.76 5.89 22.19
C PHE A 101 24.56 4.66 21.72
N GLU A 102 25.87 4.80 21.47
CA GLU A 102 26.76 3.70 21.10
C GLU A 102 26.87 2.64 22.21
N GLU A 103 26.97 3.06 23.47
CA GLU A 103 26.96 2.15 24.61
C GLU A 103 25.64 1.36 24.68
N LYS A 104 24.50 2.03 24.48
CA LYS A 104 23.19 1.35 24.43
C LYS A 104 23.07 0.36 23.27
N LEU A 105 23.70 0.63 22.12
CA LEU A 105 23.73 -0.29 20.98
C LEU A 105 24.49 -1.60 21.24
N LEU A 106 25.29 -1.68 22.31
CA LEU A 106 25.89 -2.94 22.76
C LEU A 106 24.81 -3.93 23.20
N ASN A 107 23.71 -3.44 23.79
CA ASN A 107 22.55 -4.26 24.15
C ASN A 107 21.85 -4.79 22.90
N LYS A 108 21.73 -6.12 22.80
CA LYS A 108 21.14 -6.80 21.64
C LYS A 108 19.68 -6.40 21.39
N SER A 109 18.88 -6.27 22.43
CA SER A 109 17.46 -5.93 22.32
C SER A 109 17.27 -4.47 21.88
N PHE A 110 18.03 -3.54 22.47
CA PHE A 110 18.03 -2.14 22.04
C PHE A 110 18.48 -1.99 20.58
N ARG A 111 19.58 -2.67 20.20
CA ARG A 111 20.08 -2.69 18.81
C ARG A 111 19.04 -3.24 17.83
N LEU A 112 18.37 -4.34 18.18
CA LEU A 112 17.33 -4.91 17.32
C LEU A 112 16.14 -3.96 17.16
N ASN A 113 15.73 -3.28 18.24
CA ASN A 113 14.69 -2.25 18.18
C ASN A 113 15.10 -1.10 17.24
N ALA A 114 16.30 -0.54 17.44
CA ALA A 114 16.83 0.52 16.59
C ALA A 114 16.89 0.12 15.10
N VAL A 115 17.38 -1.09 14.80
CA VAL A 115 17.42 -1.62 13.43
C VAL A 115 16.03 -1.74 12.83
N ASN A 116 15.07 -2.33 13.57
CA ASN A 116 13.70 -2.48 13.11
C ASN A 116 13.02 -1.13 12.87
N GLY A 117 13.25 -0.17 13.77
CA GLY A 117 12.74 1.19 13.64
C GLY A 117 13.31 1.94 12.44
N LEU A 118 14.63 1.92 12.27
CA LEU A 118 15.32 2.58 11.15
C LEU A 118 15.01 1.92 9.81
N LYS A 119 14.84 0.59 9.76
CA LYS A 119 14.43 -0.13 8.52
C LYS A 119 13.12 0.41 7.96
N ARG A 120 12.19 0.87 8.81
CA ARG A 120 10.92 1.47 8.37
C ARG A 120 11.08 2.82 7.67
N LEU A 121 12.22 3.47 7.82
CA LEU A 121 12.56 4.72 7.13
C LEU A 121 13.06 4.50 5.69
N ALA A 122 13.20 3.24 5.26
CA ALA A 122 13.67 2.91 3.92
C ALA A 122 12.78 3.53 2.83
N LYS A 123 13.45 4.11 1.83
CA LYS A 123 12.85 4.70 0.63
C LYS A 123 13.29 3.95 -0.61
N LYS A 124 12.76 4.36 -1.78
CA LYS A 124 12.99 3.70 -3.07
C LYS A 124 14.47 3.63 -3.48
N SER A 125 15.31 4.56 -3.02
CA SER A 125 16.75 4.58 -3.32
C SER A 125 17.58 4.55 -2.05
N LEU A 126 18.77 3.93 -2.12
CA LEU A 126 19.72 3.90 -1.01
C LEU A 126 20.08 5.30 -0.52
N THR A 127 20.37 6.23 -1.45
CA THR A 127 20.71 7.61 -1.12
C THR A 127 19.60 8.31 -0.34
N SER A 128 18.34 8.11 -0.73
CA SER A 128 17.19 8.66 0.01
C SER A 128 17.04 8.03 1.39
N THR A 129 17.26 6.72 1.52
CA THR A 129 17.21 6.00 2.79
C THR A 129 18.27 6.50 3.76
N VAL A 130 19.53 6.57 3.31
CA VAL A 130 20.66 7.07 4.12
C VAL A 130 20.40 8.50 4.57
N ARG A 131 19.97 9.39 3.67
CA ARG A 131 19.64 10.78 4.02
C ARG A 131 18.53 10.84 5.09
N GLN A 132 17.52 9.98 4.99
CA GLN A 132 16.42 9.98 5.94
C GLN A 132 16.81 9.41 7.31
N MET A 133 17.64 8.37 7.33
CA MET A 133 18.22 7.85 8.57
C MET A 133 19.09 8.92 9.25
N MET A 134 19.99 9.57 8.51
CA MET A 134 20.86 10.61 9.06
C MET A 134 20.08 11.76 9.69
N ARG A 135 19.05 12.28 9.00
CA ARG A 135 18.17 13.35 9.52
C ARG A 135 17.35 12.93 10.75
N LYS A 136 17.12 11.63 10.93
CA LYS A 136 16.40 11.12 12.09
C LYS A 136 17.32 10.94 13.29
N ILE A 137 18.57 10.53 13.04
CA ILE A 137 19.53 10.18 14.08
C ILE A 137 20.24 11.42 14.62
N PHE A 138 20.62 12.36 13.76
CA PHE A 138 21.46 13.49 14.15
C PHE A 138 20.74 14.82 13.96
N ASP A 139 21.03 15.76 14.85
CA ASP A 139 20.74 17.16 14.61
C ASP A 139 21.64 17.70 13.48
N ASP A 140 21.12 18.63 12.66
CA ASP A 140 21.85 19.15 11.51
C ASP A 140 23.11 19.94 11.93
N GLU A 141 23.07 20.67 13.05
CA GLU A 141 24.22 21.43 13.58
C GLU A 141 25.30 20.50 14.13
N PHE A 142 24.90 19.39 14.74
CA PHE A 142 25.84 18.38 15.20
C PHE A 142 26.41 17.57 14.03
N LEU A 143 25.58 17.12 13.10
CA LEU A 143 26.00 16.31 11.95
C LEU A 143 27.04 17.04 11.08
N GLN A 144 26.97 18.36 10.99
CA GLN A 144 27.89 19.14 10.16
C GLN A 144 29.35 19.07 10.61
N ILE A 145 29.63 18.76 11.89
CA ILE A 145 31.01 18.73 12.42
C ILE A 145 31.76 17.45 12.03
N PHE A 146 31.03 16.47 11.50
CA PHE A 146 31.58 15.21 11.04
C PHE A 146 31.66 15.15 9.52
N SER A 147 32.57 14.32 9.03
CA SER A 147 32.75 14.01 7.62
C SER A 147 33.12 12.56 7.46
N TYR A 148 32.60 11.92 6.41
CA TYR A 148 32.96 10.55 6.08
C TYR A 148 34.48 10.38 5.89
N VAL A 149 35.15 11.34 5.24
CA VAL A 149 36.60 11.29 4.95
C VAL A 149 37.40 12.30 5.79
N GLY A 150 36.81 12.91 6.83
CA GLY A 150 37.51 13.92 7.65
C GLY A 150 37.96 15.19 6.89
N GLN A 151 37.32 15.50 5.76
CA GLN A 151 37.69 16.69 4.97
C GLN A 151 37.37 17.97 5.74
N LYS A 152 38.20 19.01 5.54
CA LYS A 152 38.01 20.36 6.11
C LYS A 152 38.02 20.40 7.65
N LYS A 153 38.93 19.65 8.29
CA LYS A 153 39.11 19.60 9.77
C LYS A 153 37.90 19.03 10.53
N LYS A 154 37.03 18.30 9.85
CA LYS A 154 35.87 17.63 10.45
C LYS A 154 36.29 16.28 11.06
N LYS A 155 35.59 15.85 12.11
CA LYS A 155 35.82 14.55 12.75
C LYS A 155 35.44 13.41 11.79
N TYR A 156 36.14 12.28 11.89
CA TYR A 156 35.79 11.06 11.16
C TYR A 156 34.55 10.41 11.78
N PHE A 157 33.65 9.90 10.94
CA PHE A 157 32.49 9.12 11.39
C PHE A 157 32.83 7.67 11.77
N LEU A 158 34.03 7.19 11.41
CA LEU A 158 34.50 5.84 11.67
C LEU A 158 35.84 5.97 12.39
N HIS A 159 35.89 5.52 13.65
CA HIS A 159 37.14 5.30 14.37
C HIS A 159 37.42 3.80 14.46
#